data_AF-A0A6G1WYQ0-F1
#
_entry.id   AF-A0A6G1WYQ0-F1
#
_cell.length_a   1.000
_cell.length_b   1.000
_cell.length_c   1.000
_cell.angle_alpha   90.00
_cell.angle_beta   90.00
_cell.angle_gamma   90.00
#
_symmetry.space_group_name_H-M   'P 1'
#
loop_
_entity.id
_entity.type
_entity.pdbx_description
1 polymer ?
#
loop_
_entity_poly.entity_id
_entity_poly.type
_entity_poly.pdbx_seq_one_letter_code
_entity_poly.pdbx_strand_id
1 'polypeptide(L)'
;MLVDMIERSTLAAGAMILRTADHLQELKQVKLDIRRSLGEVVTSMRSVALFFAPFIAAIAARMQGLLASKTALVGFLNEGARIPSAAFLFVLGLYVVLLTSILMSYAVEIELGDDPLAKRVTLARALPIALGVFTLGAIVGGHMLTAIIG
;
A
#
# COMPACT_ATOMS: atom_id res chain seq x y z
N MET A 1 -15.38 -42.72 -49.41
CA MET A 1 -16.21 -42.56 -48.19
C MET A 1 -15.39 -42.42 -46.92
N LEU A 2 -14.51 -43.37 -46.55
CA LEU A 2 -13.68 -43.20 -45.34
C LEU A 2 -12.63 -42.07 -45.45
N VAL A 3 -12.01 -41.90 -46.62
CA VAL A 3 -10.98 -40.86 -46.85
C VAL A 3 -11.56 -39.44 -46.77
N ASP A 4 -12.71 -39.18 -47.41
CA ASP A 4 -13.45 -37.90 -47.28
C ASP A 4 -13.79 -37.55 -45.83
N MET A 5 -14.18 -38.55 -45.03
CA MET A 5 -14.56 -38.33 -43.64
C MET A 5 -13.34 -37.99 -42.75
N ILE A 6 -12.15 -38.49 -43.13
CA ILE A 6 -10.88 -38.19 -42.46
C ILE A 6 -10.36 -36.80 -42.86
N GLU A 7 -10.44 -36.41 -44.14
CA GLU A 7 -10.08 -35.05 -44.57
C GLU A 7 -10.98 -33.99 -43.95
N ARG A 8 -12.28 -34.24 -43.88
CA ARG A 8 -13.24 -33.29 -43.29
C ARG A 8 -13.07 -33.14 -41.78
N SER A 9 -12.72 -34.23 -41.08
CA SER A 9 -12.46 -34.21 -39.64
C SER A 9 -11.14 -33.52 -39.29
N THR A 10 -10.09 -33.70 -40.09
CA THR A 10 -8.79 -33.02 -39.92
C THR A 10 -8.87 -31.53 -40.23
N LEU A 11 -9.61 -31.12 -41.26
CA LEU A 11 -9.92 -29.71 -41.53
C LEU A 11 -10.71 -29.06 -40.40
N ALA A 12 -11.73 -29.74 -39.88
CA ALA A 12 -12.51 -29.25 -38.75
C ALA A 12 -11.66 -29.13 -37.47
N ALA A 13 -10.78 -30.09 -37.21
CA ALA A 13 -9.85 -30.06 -36.09
C ALA A 13 -8.84 -28.90 -36.21
N GLY A 14 -8.28 -28.68 -37.41
CA GLY A 14 -7.39 -27.55 -37.69
C GLY A 14 -8.07 -26.19 -37.47
N ALA A 15 -9.31 -26.04 -37.93
CA ALA A 15 -10.10 -24.82 -37.72
C ALA A 15 -10.37 -24.57 -36.22
N MET A 16 -10.60 -25.61 -35.43
CA MET A 16 -10.77 -25.50 -33.98
C MET A 16 -9.46 -25.15 -33.26
N ILE A 17 -8.32 -25.69 -33.71
CA ILE A 17 -7.00 -25.34 -33.17
C ILE A 17 -6.70 -23.86 -33.41
N LEU A 18 -6.96 -23.36 -34.62
CA LEU A 18 -6.77 -21.94 -34.95
C LEU A 18 -7.66 -21.03 -34.10
N ARG A 19 -8.95 -21.32 -33.97
CA ARG A 19 -9.85 -20.58 -33.07
C ARG A 19 -9.38 -20.60 -31.62
N THR A 20 -8.86 -21.73 -31.15
CA THR A 20 -8.31 -21.83 -29.79
C THR A 20 -7.06 -20.98 -29.64
N ALA A 21 -6.19 -20.95 -30.64
CA ALA A 21 -5.00 -20.11 -30.66
C ALA A 21 -5.37 -18.62 -30.62
N ASP A 22 -6.37 -18.20 -31.40
CA ASP A 22 -6.90 -16.82 -31.38
C ASP A 22 -7.40 -16.46 -29.97
N HIS A 23 -8.16 -17.36 -29.33
CA HIS A 23 -8.68 -17.10 -27.99
C HIS A 23 -7.58 -17.06 -26.91
N LEU A 24 -6.54 -17.88 -27.03
CA LEU A 24 -5.37 -17.79 -26.16
C LEU A 24 -4.62 -16.46 -26.36
N GLN A 25 -4.59 -15.94 -27.58
CA GLN A 25 -3.97 -14.65 -27.89
C GLN A 25 -4.78 -13.49 -27.28
N GLU A 26 -6.11 -13.54 -27.35
CA GLU A 26 -6.99 -12.61 -26.65
C GLU A 26 -6.80 -12.67 -25.13
N LEU A 27 -6.78 -13.87 -24.53
CA LEU A 27 -6.55 -14.04 -23.08
C LEU A 27 -5.18 -13.51 -22.64
N LYS A 28 -4.16 -13.67 -23.48
CA LYS A 28 -2.83 -13.09 -23.23
C LYS A 28 -2.90 -11.57 -23.15
N GLN A 29 -3.68 -10.94 -24.02
CA GLN A 29 -3.87 -9.49 -24.02
C GLN A 29 -4.64 -9.03 -22.78
N VAL A 30 -5.73 -9.70 -22.42
CA VAL A 30 -6.48 -9.42 -21.18
C VAL A 30 -5.59 -9.54 -19.94
N LYS A 31 -4.73 -10.57 -19.86
CA LYS A 31 -3.79 -10.74 -18.75
C LYS A 31 -2.80 -9.58 -18.65
N LEU A 32 -2.30 -9.07 -19.78
CA LEU A 32 -1.39 -7.92 -19.80
C LEU A 32 -2.08 -6.66 -19.29
N ASP A 33 -3.34 -6.43 -19.68
CA ASP A 33 -4.12 -5.29 -19.23
C ASP A 33 -4.40 -5.36 -17.72
N ILE A 34 -4.81 -6.54 -17.21
CA ILE A 34 -4.98 -6.76 -15.77
C ILE A 34 -3.68 -6.49 -15.01
N ARG A 35 -2.54 -7.01 -15.51
CA ARG A 35 -1.24 -6.82 -14.87
C ARG A 35 -0.85 -5.34 -14.82
N ARG A 36 -1.15 -4.58 -15.87
CA ARG A 36 -0.89 -3.14 -15.93
C ARG A 36 -1.74 -2.38 -14.91
N SER A 37 -3.04 -2.62 -14.88
CA SER A 37 -3.96 -1.99 -13.92
C SER A 37 -3.60 -2.32 -12.47
N LEU A 38 -3.27 -3.58 -12.18
CA LEU A 38 -2.79 -3.98 -10.84
C LEU A 38 -1.47 -3.29 -10.49
N GLY A 39 -0.55 -3.16 -11.44
CA GLY A 39 0.71 -2.45 -11.23
C GLY A 39 0.51 -0.98 -10.84
N GLU A 40 -0.46 -0.30 -11.44
CA GLU A 40 -0.82 1.08 -11.07
C GLU A 40 -1.35 1.16 -9.63
N VAL A 41 -2.27 0.25 -9.27
CA VAL A 41 -2.81 0.17 -7.91
C VAL A 41 -1.70 -0.13 -6.89
N VAL A 42 -0.82 -1.10 -7.17
CA VAL A 42 0.30 -1.46 -6.30
C VAL A 42 1.28 -0.30 -6.14
N THR A 43 1.58 0.42 -7.22
CA THR A 43 2.45 1.60 -7.17
C THR A 43 1.86 2.70 -6.28
N SER A 44 0.55 2.95 -6.40
CA SER A 44 -0.17 3.86 -5.50
C SER A 44 -0.09 3.39 -4.05
N MET A 45 -0.36 2.10 -3.80
CA MET A 45 -0.31 1.51 -2.47
C MET A 45 1.06 1.61 -1.82
N ARG A 46 2.14 1.40 -2.58
CA ARG A 46 3.53 1.62 -2.13
C ARG A 46 3.77 3.08 -1.74
N SER A 47 3.28 4.02 -2.53
CA SER A 47 3.41 5.46 -2.25
C SER A 47 2.70 5.84 -0.95
N VAL A 48 1.49 5.31 -0.72
CA VAL A 48 0.75 5.51 0.52
C VAL A 48 1.48 4.90 1.71
N ALA A 49 1.92 3.64 1.60
CA ALA A 49 2.56 2.90 2.68
C ALA A 49 3.91 3.48 3.11
N LEU A 50 4.70 3.99 2.15
CA LEU A 50 6.05 4.49 2.40
C LEU A 50 6.09 5.98 2.74
N PHE A 51 5.18 6.77 2.21
CA PHE A 51 5.26 8.23 2.31
C PHE A 51 4.02 8.86 2.95
N PHE A 52 2.87 8.79 2.28
CA PHE A 52 1.70 9.59 2.68
C PHE A 52 1.14 9.19 4.04
N ALA A 53 0.95 7.90 4.31
CA ALA A 53 0.41 7.45 5.58
C ALA A 53 1.37 7.77 6.76
N PRO A 54 2.68 7.45 6.69
CA PRO A 54 3.64 7.87 7.71
C PRO A 54 3.68 9.39 7.93
N PHE A 55 3.63 10.18 6.85
CA PHE A 55 3.72 11.63 6.93
C PHE A 55 2.49 12.26 7.59
N ILE A 56 1.29 11.87 7.16
CA ILE A 56 0.02 12.37 7.72
C ILE A 56 -0.10 11.96 9.19
N ALA A 57 0.24 10.72 9.51
CA ALA A 57 0.30 10.24 10.89
C ALA A 57 1.23 11.11 11.75
N ALA A 58 2.43 11.42 11.26
CA ALA A 58 3.38 12.23 11.99
C ALA A 58 2.87 13.66 12.28
N ILE A 59 2.23 14.29 11.28
CA ILE A 59 1.62 15.63 11.45
C ILE A 59 0.47 15.56 12.47
N ALA A 60 -0.40 14.57 12.35
CA ALA A 60 -1.53 14.38 13.27
C ALA A 60 -1.05 14.21 14.72
N ALA A 61 0.01 13.44 14.95
CA ALA A 61 0.63 13.28 16.27
C ALA A 61 1.14 14.61 16.84
N ARG A 62 1.79 15.44 16.01
CA ARG A 62 2.28 16.76 16.43
C ARG A 62 1.17 17.74 16.71
N MET A 63 0.15 17.76 15.86
CA MET A 63 -1.01 18.61 16.04
C MET A 63 -1.70 18.28 17.37
N GLN A 64 -1.96 17.01 17.66
CA GLN A 64 -2.53 16.59 18.95
C GLN A 64 -1.68 17.04 20.15
N GLY A 65 -0.36 16.93 20.05
CA GLY A 65 0.56 17.41 21.09
C GLY A 65 0.43 18.90 21.38
N LEU A 66 0.24 19.72 20.34
CA LEU A 66 0.08 21.18 20.47
C LEU A 66 -1.31 21.58 20.98
N LEU A 67 -2.36 20.88 20.57
CA LEU A 67 -3.68 21.08 21.15
C LEU A 67 -3.66 20.72 22.65
N ALA A 68 -3.08 19.58 23.01
CA ALA A 68 -2.98 19.17 24.41
C ALA A 68 -2.20 20.19 25.27
N SER A 69 -1.13 20.78 24.75
CA SER A 69 -0.35 21.78 25.49
C SER A 69 -1.10 23.12 25.64
N LYS A 70 -1.83 23.58 24.61
CA LYS A 70 -2.63 24.82 24.69
C LYS A 70 -3.90 24.66 25.52
N THR A 71 -4.57 23.51 25.42
CA THR A 71 -5.74 23.19 26.25
C THR A 71 -5.35 22.98 27.72
N ALA A 72 -4.11 22.57 28.03
CA ALA A 72 -3.64 22.52 29.42
C ALA A 72 -3.69 23.89 30.13
N LEU A 73 -3.56 25.00 29.38
CA LEU A 73 -3.70 26.36 29.90
C LEU A 73 -5.16 26.72 30.26
N VAL A 74 -6.12 26.13 29.54
CA VAL A 74 -7.58 26.31 29.74
C VAL A 74 -8.16 25.21 30.66
N GLY A 75 -7.36 24.17 30.94
CA GLY A 75 -7.79 22.86 31.42
C GLY A 75 -7.79 22.64 32.92
N PHE A 76 -7.85 23.69 33.75
CA PHE A 76 -8.21 23.51 35.17
C PHE A 76 -9.58 22.85 35.35
N LEU A 77 -10.44 22.87 34.31
CA LEU A 77 -11.81 22.37 34.36
C LEU A 77 -12.04 20.98 33.72
N ASN A 78 -11.02 20.25 33.24
CA ASN A 78 -11.24 18.98 32.54
C ASN A 78 -10.19 17.92 32.88
N GLU A 79 -10.40 17.23 34.01
CA GLU A 79 -9.59 16.11 34.53
C GLU A 79 -9.84 14.77 33.81
N GLY A 80 -10.84 14.68 32.92
CA GLY A 80 -11.38 13.38 32.48
C GLY A 80 -10.67 12.64 31.34
N ALA A 81 -9.85 13.30 30.50
CA ALA A 81 -9.29 12.62 29.32
C ALA A 81 -8.04 13.31 28.74
N ARG A 82 -6.99 13.48 29.54
CA ARG A 82 -5.68 13.89 29.01
C ARG A 82 -4.92 12.64 28.54
N ILE A 83 -5.12 12.25 27.27
CA ILE A 83 -4.27 11.23 26.66
C ILE A 83 -2.84 11.79 26.61
N PRO A 84 -1.83 11.10 27.19
CA PRO A 84 -0.46 11.55 27.13
C PRO A 84 -0.01 11.67 25.67
N SER A 85 0.51 12.83 25.26
CA SER A 85 0.96 13.07 23.88
C SER A 85 2.01 12.05 23.40
N ALA A 86 2.86 11.57 24.32
CA ALA A 86 3.81 10.49 24.06
C ALA A 86 3.12 9.14 23.75
N ALA A 87 2.05 8.80 24.46
CA ALA A 87 1.29 7.58 24.22
C ALA A 87 0.59 7.64 22.84
N PHE A 88 0.05 8.80 22.46
CA PHE A 88 -0.57 8.99 21.14
C PHE A 88 0.45 8.84 20.00
N LEU A 89 1.64 9.44 20.14
CA LEU A 89 2.72 9.30 19.16
C LEU A 89 3.15 7.83 19.03
N PHE A 90 3.28 7.11 20.14
CA PHE A 90 3.64 5.70 20.13
C PHE A 90 2.59 4.83 19.42
N VAL A 91 1.30 5.04 19.73
CA VAL A 91 0.19 4.32 19.08
C VAL A 91 0.17 4.58 17.58
N LEU A 92 0.38 5.83 17.14
CA LEU A 92 0.46 6.15 15.72
C LEU A 92 1.71 5.54 15.05
N GLY A 93 2.85 5.53 15.73
CA GLY A 93 4.06 4.87 15.23
C GLY A 93 3.84 3.37 15.02
N LEU A 94 3.20 2.70 16.00
CA LEU A 94 2.81 1.29 15.88
C LEU A 94 1.81 1.08 14.74
N TYR A 95 0.84 1.97 14.59
CA TYR A 95 -0.12 1.95 13.48
C TYR A 95 0.59 2.04 12.12
N VAL A 96 1.55 2.94 11.97
CA VAL A 96 2.33 3.08 10.73
C VAL A 96 3.11 1.79 10.43
N VAL A 97 3.76 1.20 11.44
CA VAL A 97 4.48 -0.08 11.28
C VAL A 97 3.54 -1.19 10.79
N LEU A 98 2.38 -1.33 11.40
CA LEU A 98 1.38 -2.35 11.02
C LEU A 98 0.84 -2.09 9.61
N LEU A 99 0.47 -0.83 9.32
CA LEU A 99 -0.09 -0.44 8.03
C LEU A 99 0.92 -0.66 6.91
N THR A 100 2.16 -0.18 7.05
CA THR A 100 3.23 -0.41 6.07
C THR A 100 3.48 -1.91 5.89
N SER A 101 3.43 -2.70 6.98
CA SER A 101 3.64 -4.14 6.92
C SER A 101 2.56 -4.85 6.09
N ILE A 102 1.29 -4.51 6.33
CA ILE A 102 0.14 -5.07 5.61
C ILE A 102 0.15 -4.65 4.14
N LEU A 103 0.32 -3.35 3.87
CA LEU A 103 0.30 -2.85 2.49
C LEU A 103 1.48 -3.41 1.68
N MET A 104 2.68 -3.50 2.24
CA MET A 104 3.78 -4.09 1.48
C MET A 104 3.62 -5.58 1.27
N SER A 105 3.01 -6.28 2.22
CA SER A 105 2.67 -7.70 2.06
C SER A 105 1.76 -7.91 0.85
N TYR A 106 0.66 -7.16 0.75
CA TYR A 106 -0.25 -7.26 -0.39
C TYR A 106 0.37 -6.76 -1.70
N ALA A 107 1.18 -5.69 -1.65
CA ALA A 107 1.84 -5.16 -2.85
C ALA A 107 2.72 -6.22 -3.53
N VAL A 108 3.48 -6.97 -2.73
CA VAL A 108 4.34 -8.05 -3.25
C VAL A 108 3.49 -9.21 -3.77
N GLU A 109 2.46 -9.60 -3.02
CA GLU A 109 1.58 -10.72 -3.37
C GLU A 109 0.84 -10.51 -4.70
N ILE A 110 0.46 -9.26 -5.00
CA ILE A 110 -0.20 -8.89 -6.26
C ILE A 110 0.77 -8.87 -7.45
N GLU A 111 2.01 -8.41 -7.28
CA GLU A 111 2.97 -8.27 -8.38
C GLU A 111 3.79 -9.53 -8.68
N LEU A 112 4.28 -10.20 -7.63
CA LEU A 112 5.19 -11.34 -7.71
C LEU A 112 4.49 -12.68 -7.42
N GLY A 113 3.27 -12.66 -6.87
CA GLY A 113 2.60 -13.86 -6.38
C GLY A 113 3.09 -14.28 -4.99
N ASP A 114 2.94 -15.56 -4.65
CA ASP A 114 3.26 -16.12 -3.34
C ASP A 114 4.76 -16.42 -3.18
N ASP A 115 5.61 -15.40 -3.33
CA ASP A 115 7.05 -15.49 -3.04
C ASP A 115 7.33 -15.01 -1.60
N PRO A 116 7.57 -15.93 -0.64
CA PRO A 116 7.80 -15.57 0.75
C PRO A 116 9.14 -14.85 0.96
N LEU A 117 10.13 -15.05 0.10
CA LEU A 117 11.44 -14.39 0.20
C LEU A 117 11.32 -12.93 -0.24
N ALA A 118 10.68 -12.68 -1.38
CA ALA A 118 10.41 -11.34 -1.87
C ALA A 118 9.60 -10.51 -0.86
N LYS A 119 8.62 -11.14 -0.20
CA LYS A 119 7.81 -10.51 0.85
C LYS A 119 8.66 -10.04 2.02
N ARG A 120 9.50 -10.92 2.57
CA ARG A 120 10.37 -10.60 3.72
C ARG A 120 11.39 -9.51 3.40
N VAL A 121 12.04 -9.58 2.24
CA VAL A 121 13.05 -8.58 1.82
C VAL A 121 12.41 -7.21 1.61
N THR A 122 11.26 -7.17 0.94
CA THR A 122 10.53 -5.91 0.70
C THR A 122 10.07 -5.29 2.01
N LEU A 123 9.53 -6.11 2.93
CA LEU A 123 9.11 -5.66 4.26
C LEU A 123 10.27 -5.07 5.06
N ALA A 124 11.41 -5.78 5.07
CA ALA A 124 12.62 -5.36 5.79
C ALA A 124 13.17 -4.03 5.27
N ARG A 125 13.02 -3.73 3.97
CA ARG A 125 13.43 -2.46 3.38
C ARG A 125 12.38 -1.36 3.56
N ALA A 126 11.09 -1.69 3.47
CA ALA A 126 10.01 -0.72 3.53
C ALA A 126 9.78 -0.15 4.93
N LEU A 127 9.87 -0.98 5.96
CA LEU A 127 9.71 -0.56 7.35
C LEU A 127 10.63 0.61 7.76
N PRO A 128 11.96 0.53 7.59
CA PRO A 128 12.84 1.63 7.96
C PRO A 128 12.60 2.89 7.12
N ILE A 129 12.20 2.75 5.86
CA ILE A 129 11.85 3.90 5.01
C ILE A 129 10.60 4.62 5.58
N ALA A 130 9.53 3.88 5.83
CA ALA A 130 8.29 4.44 6.39
C ALA A 130 8.53 5.05 7.77
N LEU A 131 9.32 4.39 8.62
CA LEU A 131 9.71 4.93 9.93
C LEU A 131 10.51 6.22 9.78
N GLY A 132 11.43 6.29 8.82
CA GLY A 132 12.20 7.49 8.49
C GLY A 132 11.30 8.64 8.03
N VAL A 133 10.30 8.37 7.20
CA VAL A 133 9.32 9.41 6.79
C VAL A 133 8.47 9.85 7.99
N PHE A 134 8.05 8.94 8.85
CA PHE A 134 7.30 9.27 10.06
C PHE A 134 8.12 10.18 11.00
N THR A 135 9.39 9.84 11.26
CA THR A 135 10.24 10.64 12.15
C THR A 135 10.57 12.01 11.55
N LEU A 136 10.92 12.07 10.27
CA LEU A 136 11.15 13.33 9.56
C LEU A 136 9.89 14.20 9.52
N GLY A 137 8.74 13.60 9.21
CA GLY A 137 7.45 14.28 9.23
C GLY A 137 7.11 14.83 10.61
N ALA A 138 7.47 14.11 11.69
CA ALA A 138 7.23 14.57 13.04
C ALA A 138 8.15 15.74 13.41
N ILE A 139 9.40 15.76 12.94
CA ILE A 139 10.33 16.87 13.15
C ILE A 139 9.86 18.10 12.38
N VAL A 140 9.66 17.97 11.06
CA VAL A 140 9.23 19.06 10.17
C VAL A 140 7.88 19.61 10.60
N GLY A 141 6.90 18.74 10.82
CA GLY A 141 5.57 19.13 11.29
C GLY A 141 5.62 19.86 12.63
N GLY A 142 6.51 19.44 13.54
CA GLY A 142 6.76 20.15 14.79
C GLY A 142 7.28 21.58 14.56
N HIS A 143 8.31 21.75 13.74
CA HIS A 143 8.88 23.07 13.43
C HIS A 143 7.88 23.97 12.70
N MET A 144 7.13 23.46 11.72
CA MET A 144 6.17 24.26 10.97
C MET A 144 4.98 24.68 11.83
N LEU A 145 4.39 23.76 12.60
CA LEU A 145 3.26 24.09 13.46
C LEU A 145 3.67 25.06 14.59
N THR A 146 4.87 24.90 15.16
CA THR A 146 5.38 25.86 16.14
C THR A 146 5.64 27.24 15.54
N ALA A 147 6.10 27.34 14.29
CA ALA A 147 6.26 28.63 13.61
C ALA A 147 4.93 29.34 13.24
N ILE A 148 3.83 28.57 13.09
CA ILE A 148 2.51 29.12 12.75
C ILE A 148 1.69 29.45 14.00
N ILE A 149 1.79 28.60 15.03
CA ILE A 149 0.92 28.64 16.22
C ILE A 149 1.63 29.24 17.45
N GLY A 150 2.97 29.20 17.48
CA GLY A 150 3.81 29.90 18.45
C GLY A 150 4.12 31.31 17.99
#